data_AF-A0A1F9BJH6-F1
#
_entry.id   AF-A0A1F9BJH6-F1
#
_cell.length_a   1.000
_cell.length_b   1.000
_cell.length_c   1.000
_cell.angle_alpha   90.00
_cell.angle_beta   90.00
_cell.angle_gamma   90.00
#
_symmetry.space_group_name_H-M   'P 1'
#
loop_
_entity.id
_entity.type
_entity.pdbx_description
1 polymer ?
#
loop_
_entity_poly.entity_id
_entity_poly.type
_entity_poly.pdbx_seq_one_letter_code
_entity_poly.pdbx_strand_id
1 'polypeptide(L)'
;MLPPREGITLRGFLKRLEKLTMEQEKWLTLSELAHQTDFSEPEARKLVKTFGDYLSARNFGDIIKYPPATPEVIGLIAKLYQQGWSTADIMEALATAKQEDNRSLQDELNHEVGNLVQLQSISCQLMQSTFDMVRDLLAEVAVLTSRLLEAEKEIKNLREENQTCRTQMEQYKKFLEEML
;
A
#
# COMPACT_ATOMS: atom_id res chain seq x y z
N MET A 1 18.63 13.28 17.97
CA MET A 1 17.23 13.29 17.52
C MET A 1 17.25 13.36 15.99
N LEU A 2 16.95 12.23 15.33
CA LEU A 2 16.77 12.20 13.87
C LEU A 2 15.30 12.54 13.56
N PRO A 3 15.01 13.32 12.50
CA PRO A 3 13.64 13.60 12.13
C PRO A 3 12.95 12.30 11.69
N PRO A 4 11.62 12.18 11.87
CA PRO A 4 10.88 11.01 11.39
C PRO A 4 10.97 11.00 9.87
N ARG A 5 11.43 9.89 9.31
CA ARG A 5 11.32 9.63 7.86
C ARG A 5 9.84 9.56 7.56
N GLU A 6 9.29 10.61 6.94
CA GLU A 6 7.94 10.61 6.39
C GLU A 6 7.83 9.42 5.44
N GLY A 7 7.12 8.39 5.88
CA GLY A 7 6.76 7.27 5.04
C GLY A 7 5.99 7.83 3.86
N ILE A 8 6.52 7.66 2.65
CA ILE A 8 5.81 7.97 1.43
C ILE A 8 4.58 7.06 1.42
N THR A 9 3.44 7.60 1.83
CA THR A 9 2.17 6.87 1.77
C THR A 9 1.92 6.54 0.30
N LEU A 10 1.45 5.32 0.02
CA LEU A 10 1.04 4.90 -1.33
C LEU A 10 0.12 5.93 -1.99
N ARG A 11 -0.75 6.57 -1.20
CA ARG A 11 -1.60 7.68 -1.65
C ARG A 11 -0.80 8.90 -2.11
N GLY A 12 0.26 9.29 -1.41
CA GLY A 12 1.14 10.39 -1.80
C GLY A 12 2.10 10.06 -2.94
N PHE A 13 2.41 8.78 -3.16
CA PHE A 13 3.13 8.29 -4.34
C PHE A 13 2.23 8.27 -5.58
N LEU A 14 1.03 7.69 -5.47
CA LEU A 14 0.04 7.65 -6.55
C LEU A 14 -0.42 9.05 -6.96
N LYS A 15 -0.64 9.97 -6.00
CA LYS A 15 -1.00 11.36 -6.31
C LYS A 15 0.15 12.14 -6.96
N ARG A 16 1.41 11.77 -6.69
CA ARG A 16 2.60 12.32 -7.36
C ARG A 16 2.78 11.71 -8.75
N LEU A 17 2.53 10.42 -8.92
CA LEU A 17 2.52 9.77 -10.23
C LEU A 17 1.39 10.29 -11.11
N GLU A 18 0.18 10.43 -10.58
CA GLU A 18 -0.97 11.02 -11.27
C GLU A 18 -0.72 12.50 -11.61
N LYS A 19 -0.05 13.25 -10.73
CA LYS A 19 0.38 14.62 -11.01
C LYS A 19 1.51 14.68 -12.05
N LEU A 20 2.48 13.76 -12.01
CA LEU A 20 3.58 13.65 -12.97
C LEU A 20 3.08 13.20 -14.36
N THR A 21 2.07 12.33 -14.43
CA THR A 21 1.45 11.89 -15.69
C THR A 21 0.45 12.91 -16.23
N MET A 22 -0.25 13.67 -15.39
CA MET A 22 -1.18 14.71 -15.84
C MET A 22 -0.54 16.07 -16.15
N GLU A 23 0.62 16.42 -15.56
CA GLU A 23 1.26 17.73 -15.80
C GLU A 23 2.16 17.79 -17.05
N GLN A 24 2.42 16.69 -17.76
CA GLN A 24 3.35 16.69 -18.92
C GLN A 24 2.83 16.13 -20.25
N GLU A 25 1.70 15.41 -20.31
CA GLU A 25 1.24 14.83 -21.57
C GLU A 25 0.06 15.58 -22.18
N LYS A 26 0.35 16.63 -22.96
CA LYS A 26 -0.67 17.28 -23.80
C LYS A 26 -1.15 16.30 -24.86
N TRP A 27 -2.34 15.73 -24.66
CA TRP A 27 -3.03 14.91 -25.66
C TRP A 27 -3.29 15.71 -26.93
N LEU A 28 -2.84 15.19 -28.06
CA LEU A 28 -2.79 15.87 -29.35
C LEU A 28 -4.05 15.58 -30.17
N THR A 29 -4.60 16.60 -30.82
CA THR A 29 -5.59 16.42 -31.89
C THR A 29 -4.93 15.92 -33.18
N LEU A 30 -5.72 15.44 -34.15
CA LEU A 30 -5.19 15.01 -35.46
C LEU A 30 -4.41 16.13 -36.18
N SER A 31 -4.89 17.37 -36.08
CA SER A 31 -4.24 18.52 -36.72
C SER A 31 -2.91 18.86 -36.03
N GLU A 32 -2.84 18.80 -34.70
CA GLU A 32 -1.59 18.97 -33.94
C GLU A 32 -0.61 17.83 -34.22
N LEU A 33 -1.10 16.60 -34.34
CA LEU A 33 -0.31 15.43 -34.72
C LEU A 33 0.30 15.60 -36.12
N ALA A 34 -0.49 16.06 -37.10
CA ALA A 34 -0.01 16.35 -38.46
C ALA A 34 1.06 17.45 -38.46
N HIS A 35 0.88 18.52 -37.69
CA HIS A 35 1.87 19.59 -37.56
C HIS A 35 3.19 19.14 -36.93
N GLN A 36 3.17 18.18 -36.00
CA GLN A 36 4.38 17.69 -35.32
C GLN A 36 5.16 16.65 -36.12
N THR A 37 4.55 16.05 -37.14
CA THR A 37 5.13 14.92 -37.89
C THR A 37 5.55 15.28 -39.31
N ASP A 38 5.44 16.56 -39.71
CA ASP A 38 5.61 17.05 -41.08
C ASP A 38 4.72 16.35 -42.14
N PHE A 39 3.70 15.61 -41.71
CA PHE A 39 2.71 15.01 -42.61
C PHE A 39 1.57 15.97 -42.93
N SER A 40 1.03 15.88 -44.14
CA SER A 40 -0.24 16.53 -44.43
C SER A 40 -1.36 15.89 -43.63
N GLU A 41 -2.38 16.67 -43.27
CA GLU A 41 -3.53 16.17 -42.50
C GLU A 41 -4.24 14.95 -43.14
N PRO A 42 -4.36 14.85 -44.49
CA PRO A 42 -4.85 13.63 -45.14
C PRO A 42 -3.94 12.40 -44.95
N GLU A 43 -2.62 12.57 -44.97
CA GLU A 43 -1.65 11.49 -44.76
C GLU A 43 -1.66 11.01 -43.31
N ALA A 44 -1.65 11.95 -42.36
CA ALA A 44 -1.80 11.65 -40.93
C ALA A 44 -3.12 10.91 -40.68
N ARG A 45 -4.23 11.36 -41.28
CA ARG A 45 -5.53 10.67 -41.19
C ARG A 45 -5.47 9.25 -41.74
N LYS A 46 -4.79 9.04 -42.87
CA LYS A 46 -4.62 7.72 -43.48
C LYS A 46 -3.80 6.79 -42.59
N LEU A 47 -2.71 7.27 -42.02
CA LEU A 47 -1.85 6.50 -41.12
C LEU A 47 -2.59 6.14 -39.83
N VAL A 48 -3.27 7.10 -39.22
CA VAL A 48 -4.08 6.88 -38.03
C VAL A 48 -5.25 5.93 -38.29
N LYS A 49 -5.88 6.00 -39.46
CA LYS A 49 -6.94 5.05 -39.84
C LYS A 49 -6.39 3.63 -40.02
N THR A 50 -5.18 3.50 -40.56
CA THR A 50 -4.54 2.22 -40.84
C THR A 50 -4.00 1.59 -39.56
N PHE A 51 -3.36 2.36 -38.69
CA PHE A 51 -2.63 1.88 -37.51
C PHE A 51 -3.30 2.27 -36.18
N GLY A 52 -4.55 2.77 -36.21
CA GLY A 52 -5.23 3.35 -35.05
C GLY A 52 -5.29 2.45 -33.82
N ASP A 53 -5.39 1.13 -34.03
CA ASP A 53 -5.43 0.12 -32.96
C ASP A 53 -4.12 0.02 -32.15
N TYR A 54 -3.03 0.61 -32.69
CA TYR A 54 -1.70 0.65 -32.07
C TYR A 54 -1.35 2.04 -31.50
N LEU A 55 -2.14 3.08 -31.80
CA LEU A 55 -1.82 4.48 -31.41
C LEU A 55 -2.50 4.94 -30.11
N SER A 56 -3.16 4.03 -29.37
CA SER A 56 -3.80 4.29 -28.07
C SER A 56 -4.68 5.55 -28.04
N ALA A 57 -5.40 5.80 -29.13
CA ALA A 57 -6.28 6.96 -29.27
C ALA A 57 -7.43 6.93 -28.24
N ARG A 58 -7.83 8.09 -27.74
CA ARG A 58 -8.92 8.21 -26.77
C ARG A 58 -9.92 9.28 -27.20
N ASN A 59 -11.20 8.99 -27.01
CA ASN A 59 -12.27 9.95 -27.24
C ASN A 59 -12.40 10.90 -26.04
N PHE A 60 -12.39 12.20 -26.33
CA PHE A 60 -12.68 13.29 -25.39
C PHE A 60 -13.93 14.02 -25.87
N GLY A 61 -15.10 13.43 -25.60
CA GLY A 61 -16.37 13.85 -26.20
C GLY A 61 -16.38 13.54 -27.69
N ASP A 62 -16.60 14.56 -28.52
CA ASP A 62 -16.64 14.44 -29.99
C ASP A 62 -15.25 14.47 -30.66
N ILE A 63 -14.19 14.67 -29.87
CA ILE A 63 -12.82 14.86 -30.39
C ILE A 63 -11.96 13.65 -30.01
N ILE A 64 -11.37 13.01 -31.02
CA ILE A 64 -10.35 11.97 -30.82
C ILE A 64 -9.01 12.66 -30.55
N LYS A 65 -8.34 12.26 -29.47
CA LYS A 65 -6.99 12.71 -29.15
C LYS A 65 -6.03 11.55 -29.04
N TYR A 66 -4.76 11.85 -29.28
CA TYR A 66 -3.66 10.90 -29.31
C TYR A 66 -2.65 11.23 -28.21
N PRO A 67 -1.99 10.22 -27.64
CA PRO A 67 -0.86 10.41 -26.74
C PRO A 67 0.24 11.28 -27.38
N PRO A 68 1.05 11.99 -26.58
CA PRO A 68 2.16 12.79 -27.10
C PRO A 68 3.28 11.96 -27.73
N ALA A 69 3.34 10.65 -27.47
CA ALA A 69 4.27 9.72 -28.12
C ALA A 69 3.83 9.30 -29.55
N THR A 70 2.58 9.56 -29.94
CA THR A 70 2.03 9.17 -31.25
C THR A 70 2.81 9.73 -32.46
N PRO A 71 3.30 10.99 -32.47
CA PRO A 71 4.16 11.52 -33.53
C PRO A 71 5.38 10.63 -33.82
N GLU A 72 6.06 10.16 -32.77
CA GLU A 72 7.26 9.33 -32.91
C GLU A 72 6.94 7.97 -33.54
N VAL A 73 5.84 7.35 -33.12
CA VAL A 73 5.36 6.07 -33.67
C VAL A 73 5.01 6.21 -35.14
N ILE A 74 4.30 7.29 -35.52
CA ILE A 74 3.96 7.57 -36.93
C ILE A 74 5.22 7.84 -37.76
N GLY A 75 6.18 8.59 -37.22
CA GLY A 75 7.47 8.81 -37.87
C GLY A 75 8.25 7.51 -38.10
N LEU A 76 8.18 6.56 -37.16
CA LEU A 76 8.81 5.25 -37.29
C LEU A 76 8.11 4.38 -38.36
N ILE A 77 6.77 4.37 -38.39
CA ILE A 77 5.98 3.71 -39.44
C ILE A 77 6.35 4.26 -40.82
N ALA A 78 6.49 5.58 -40.95
CA ALA A 78 6.87 6.19 -42.22
C ALA A 78 8.27 5.80 -42.68
N LYS A 79 9.24 5.69 -41.77
CA LYS A 79 10.58 5.17 -42.07
C LYS A 79 10.54 3.71 -42.53
N LEU A 80 9.71 2.87 -41.93
CA LEU A 80 9.55 1.47 -42.35
C LEU A 80 9.00 1.39 -43.79
N TYR A 81 8.02 2.22 -44.14
CA TYR A 81 7.56 2.33 -45.53
C TYR A 81 8.68 2.75 -46.49
N GLN A 82 9.52 3.72 -46.10
CA GLN A 82 10.68 4.13 -46.91
C GLN A 82 11.72 3.01 -47.07
N GLN A 83 11.81 2.11 -46.10
CA GLN A 83 12.66 0.92 -46.15
C GLN A 83 12.05 -0.23 -46.97
N GLY A 84 10.86 -0.03 -47.56
CA GLY A 84 10.20 -1.01 -48.41
C GLY A 84 9.33 -2.02 -47.67
N TRP A 85 9.07 -1.82 -46.38
CA TRP A 85 8.19 -2.70 -45.61
C TRP A 85 6.74 -2.56 -46.08
N SER A 86 6.02 -3.68 -46.15
CA SER A 86 4.60 -3.65 -46.47
C SER A 86 3.78 -3.27 -45.23
N THR A 87 2.55 -2.78 -45.44
CA THR A 87 1.63 -2.49 -44.33
C THR A 87 1.40 -3.70 -43.43
N ALA A 88 1.37 -4.91 -44.00
CA ALA A 88 1.16 -6.15 -43.25
C ALA A 88 2.35 -6.43 -42.32
N ASP A 89 3.57 -6.31 -42.83
CA ASP A 89 4.80 -6.54 -42.03
C ASP A 89 4.91 -5.54 -40.88
N ILE A 90 4.55 -4.27 -41.12
CA ILE A 90 4.55 -3.23 -40.09
C ILE A 90 3.50 -3.52 -39.01
N MET A 91 2.29 -3.95 -39.40
CA MET A 91 1.23 -4.33 -38.45
C MET A 91 1.62 -5.53 -37.59
N GLU A 92 2.26 -6.54 -38.18
CA GLU A 92 2.74 -7.72 -37.47
C GLU A 92 3.84 -7.36 -36.46
N ALA A 93 4.79 -6.52 -36.86
CA ALA A 93 5.84 -6.03 -35.97
C ALA A 93 5.26 -5.23 -34.78
N LEU A 94 4.31 -4.33 -35.03
CA LEU A 94 3.63 -3.56 -33.98
C LEU A 94 2.79 -4.44 -33.06
N ALA A 95 2.13 -5.47 -33.60
CA ALA A 95 1.35 -6.43 -32.81
C ALA A 95 2.26 -7.25 -31.87
N THR A 96 3.42 -7.67 -32.36
CA THR A 96 4.41 -8.43 -31.58
C THR A 96 4.97 -7.56 -30.44
N ALA A 97 5.39 -6.33 -30.75
CA ALA A 97 5.88 -5.38 -29.75
C ALA A 97 4.82 -5.09 -28.67
N LYS A 98 3.56 -4.90 -29.06
CA LYS A 98 2.44 -4.69 -28.10
C LYS A 98 2.19 -5.90 -27.20
N GLN A 99 2.41 -7.12 -27.71
CA GLN A 99 2.27 -8.33 -26.89
C GLN A 99 3.43 -8.50 -25.90
N GLU A 100 4.66 -8.21 -26.32
CA GLU A 100 5.84 -8.27 -25.47
C GLU A 100 5.77 -7.25 -24.32
N ASP A 101 5.36 -6.02 -24.62
CA ASP A 101 5.20 -4.95 -23.64
C ASP A 101 4.12 -5.29 -22.60
N ASN A 102 2.97 -5.82 -23.05
CA ASN A 102 1.92 -6.30 -22.14
C ASN A 102 2.39 -7.46 -21.26
N ARG A 103 3.19 -8.40 -21.81
CA ARG A 103 3.75 -9.50 -21.00
C ARG A 103 4.69 -8.98 -19.93
N SER A 104 5.58 -8.05 -20.28
CA SER A 104 6.50 -7.41 -19.33
C SER A 104 5.74 -6.72 -18.19
N LEU A 105 4.72 -5.92 -18.51
CA LEU A 105 3.89 -5.25 -17.51
C LEU A 105 3.10 -6.25 -16.65
N GLN A 106 2.60 -7.34 -17.23
CA GLN A 106 1.91 -8.38 -16.50
C GLN A 106 2.85 -9.12 -15.54
N ASP A 107 4.09 -9.38 -15.95
CA ASP A 107 5.11 -10.04 -15.13
C ASP A 107 5.56 -9.15 -13.97
N GLU A 108 5.77 -7.86 -14.21
CA GLU A 108 6.03 -6.86 -13.16
C GLU A 108 4.87 -6.77 -12.17
N LEU A 109 3.63 -6.71 -12.66
CA LEU A 109 2.44 -6.68 -11.81
C LEU A 109 2.33 -7.95 -10.96
N ASN A 110 2.55 -9.12 -11.56
CA ASN A 110 2.52 -10.39 -10.85
C ASN A 110 3.61 -10.46 -9.77
N HIS A 111 4.81 -9.94 -10.06
CA HIS A 111 5.90 -9.86 -9.09
C HIS A 111 5.53 -8.96 -7.91
N GLU A 112 5.00 -7.76 -8.17
CA GLU A 112 4.63 -6.81 -7.13
C GLU A 112 3.47 -7.33 -6.27
N VAL A 113 2.46 -7.95 -6.88
CA VAL A 113 1.37 -8.63 -6.15
C VAL A 113 1.93 -9.75 -5.27
N GLY A 114 2.89 -10.53 -5.78
CA GLY A 114 3.57 -11.57 -4.99
C GLY A 114 4.27 -11.00 -3.76
N ASN A 115 5.02 -9.90 -3.93
CA ASN A 115 5.71 -9.22 -2.83
C ASN A 115 4.72 -8.70 -1.76
N LEU A 116 3.61 -8.09 -2.19
CA LEU A 116 2.57 -7.60 -1.28
C LEU A 116 1.91 -8.71 -0.48
N VAL A 117 1.61 -9.85 -1.12
CA VAL A 117 1.03 -11.02 -0.44
C VAL A 117 2.00 -11.59 0.59
N GLN A 118 3.30 -11.67 0.27
CA GLN A 118 4.31 -12.11 1.23
C GLN A 118 4.41 -11.17 2.43
N LEU A 119 4.44 -9.86 2.20
CA LEU A 119 4.48 -8.87 3.27
C LEU A 119 3.24 -8.94 4.17
N GLN A 120 2.07 -9.14 3.57
CA GLN A 120 0.83 -9.34 4.32
C GLN A 120 0.87 -10.62 5.17
N SER A 121 1.38 -11.72 4.62
CA SER A 121 1.55 -12.98 5.35
C SER A 121 2.43 -12.80 6.60
N ILE A 122 3.59 -12.14 6.44
CA ILE A 122 4.49 -11.82 7.56
C ILE A 122 3.79 -10.95 8.60
N SER A 123 3.05 -9.94 8.15
CA SER A 123 2.31 -9.03 9.05
C SER A 123 1.25 -9.77 9.87
N CYS A 124 0.51 -10.69 9.24
CA CYS A 124 -0.46 -11.53 9.93
C CYS A 124 0.20 -12.47 10.96
N GLN A 125 1.35 -13.07 10.63
CA GLN A 125 2.09 -13.93 11.56
C GLN A 125 2.57 -13.16 12.80
N LEU A 126 3.13 -11.97 12.61
CA LEU A 126 3.56 -11.10 13.72
C LEU A 126 2.38 -10.69 14.60
N MET A 127 1.25 -10.35 13.98
CA MET A 127 0.04 -9.99 14.68
C MET A 127 -0.48 -11.17 15.52
N GLN A 128 -0.50 -12.37 14.95
CA GLN A 128 -0.92 -13.58 15.66
C GLN A 128 0.00 -13.88 16.85
N SER A 129 1.31 -13.81 16.66
CA SER A 129 2.29 -13.98 17.76
C SER A 129 2.11 -12.92 18.85
N THR A 130 1.79 -11.68 18.48
CA THR A 130 1.51 -10.62 19.46
C THR A 130 0.24 -10.90 20.23
N PHE A 131 -0.82 -11.37 19.57
CA PHE A 131 -2.06 -11.74 20.23
C PHE A 131 -1.88 -12.92 21.20
N ASP A 132 -1.08 -13.91 20.83
CA ASP A 132 -0.74 -15.02 21.73
C ASP A 132 -0.01 -14.52 22.98
N MET A 133 0.98 -13.63 22.81
CA MET A 133 1.70 -13.03 23.95
C MET A 133 0.77 -12.20 24.85
N VAL A 134 -0.13 -11.40 24.27
CA VAL A 134 -1.10 -10.61 25.03
C VAL A 134 -2.06 -11.51 25.81
N ARG A 135 -2.52 -12.61 25.20
CA ARG A 135 -3.38 -13.59 25.87
C ARG A 135 -2.67 -14.20 27.08
N ASP A 136 -1.41 -14.59 26.93
CA ASP A 136 -0.65 -15.23 28.00
C ASP A 136 -0.39 -14.23 29.14
N LEU A 137 -0.04 -12.97 28.81
CA LEU A 137 0.08 -11.89 29.80
C LEU A 137 -1.23 -11.63 30.56
N LEU A 138 -2.37 -11.64 29.86
CA LEU A 138 -3.68 -11.47 30.52
C LEU A 138 -3.98 -12.61 31.50
N ALA A 139 -3.60 -13.84 31.16
CA ALA A 139 -3.74 -14.98 32.06
C ALA A 139 -2.85 -14.83 33.31
N GLU A 140 -1.60 -14.40 33.14
CA GLU A 140 -0.70 -14.13 34.26
C GLU A 140 -1.23 -13.02 35.17
N VAL A 141 -1.72 -11.92 34.60
CA VAL A 141 -2.33 -10.81 35.36
C VAL A 141 -3.53 -11.29 36.17
N ALA A 142 -4.38 -12.15 35.62
CA ALA A 142 -5.52 -12.70 36.34
C ALA A 142 -5.10 -13.55 37.56
N VAL A 143 -4.05 -14.37 37.40
CA VAL A 143 -3.47 -15.18 38.49
C VAL A 143 -2.88 -14.28 39.57
N LEU A 144 -2.09 -13.27 39.18
CA LEU A 144 -1.47 -12.33 40.11
C LEU A 144 -2.52 -11.51 40.87
N THR A 145 -3.58 -11.07 40.19
CA THR A 145 -4.69 -10.34 40.81
C THR A 145 -5.39 -11.19 41.87
N SER A 146 -5.61 -12.47 41.60
CA SER A 146 -6.24 -13.40 42.55
C SER A 146 -5.38 -13.61 43.79
N ARG A 147 -4.07 -13.81 43.61
CA ARG A 147 -3.10 -13.94 44.71
C ARG A 147 -3.01 -12.67 45.56
N LEU A 148 -3.09 -11.50 44.94
CA LEU A 148 -3.08 -10.23 45.65
C LEU A 148 -4.30 -10.11 46.57
N LEU A 149 -5.50 -10.45 46.08
CA LEU A 149 -6.73 -10.45 46.88
C LEU A 149 -6.65 -11.42 48.07
N GLU A 150 -6.07 -12.60 47.87
CA GLU A 150 -5.84 -13.56 48.96
C GLU A 150 -4.89 -13.00 50.03
N ALA A 151 -3.76 -12.42 49.61
CA ALA A 151 -2.81 -11.81 50.52
C ALA A 151 -3.41 -10.61 51.28
N GLU A 152 -4.21 -9.76 50.62
CA GLU A 152 -4.91 -8.65 51.27
C GLU A 152 -5.89 -9.14 52.34
N LYS A 153 -6.61 -10.23 52.07
CA LYS A 153 -7.52 -10.86 53.04
C LYS A 153 -6.76 -11.42 54.24
N GLU A 154 -5.63 -12.08 54.01
CA GLU A 154 -4.79 -12.63 55.08
C GLU A 154 -4.21 -11.51 55.97
N ILE A 155 -3.70 -10.43 55.36
CA ILE A 155 -3.23 -9.24 56.09
C ILE A 155 -4.35 -8.65 56.95
N LYS A 156 -5.58 -8.59 56.43
CA LYS A 156 -6.73 -8.08 57.18
C LYS A 156 -7.03 -8.97 58.41
N ASN A 157 -7.09 -10.28 58.23
CA ASN A 157 -7.33 -11.22 59.33
C ASN A 157 -6.24 -11.11 60.42
N LEU A 158 -4.96 -11.09 60.02
CA LEU A 158 -3.84 -10.95 60.95
C LEU A 158 -3.87 -9.63 61.72
N ARG A 159 -4.36 -8.55 61.11
CA ARG A 159 -4.56 -7.25 61.78
C ARG A 159 -5.67 -7.33 62.83
N GLU A 160 -6.79 -7.97 62.51
CA GLU A 160 -7.91 -8.17 63.44
C GLU A 160 -7.52 -9.06 64.64
N GLU A 161 -6.80 -10.15 64.38
CA GLU A 161 -6.25 -11.03 65.43
C GLU A 161 -5.25 -10.31 66.34
N ASN A 162 -4.31 -9.56 65.74
CA ASN A 162 -3.36 -8.74 66.51
C ASN A 162 -4.06 -7.71 67.39
N GLN A 163 -5.10 -7.06 66.88
CA GLN A 163 -5.85 -6.07 67.63
C GLN A 163 -6.62 -6.70 68.80
N THR A 164 -7.19 -7.89 68.58
CA THR A 164 -7.86 -8.68 69.62
C THR A 164 -6.87 -9.08 70.72
N CYS A 165 -5.72 -9.63 70.35
CA CYS A 165 -4.68 -10.05 71.28
C CYS A 165 -4.14 -8.88 72.11
N ARG A 166 -3.88 -7.72 71.47
CA ARG A 166 -3.48 -6.49 72.18
C ARG A 166 -4.53 -6.05 73.19
N THR A 167 -5.81 -6.09 72.83
CA THR A 167 -6.91 -5.71 73.73
C THR A 167 -6.99 -6.63 74.94
N GLN A 168 -6.84 -7.94 74.73
CA GLN A 168 -6.80 -8.92 75.83
C GLN A 168 -5.59 -8.71 76.75
N MET A 169 -4.41 -8.45 76.21
CA MET A 169 -3.22 -8.13 77.01
C MET A 169 -3.41 -6.86 77.84
N GLU A 170 -4.02 -5.81 77.27
CA GLU A 170 -4.33 -4.57 77.99
C GLU A 170 -5.31 -4.81 79.16
N GLN A 171 -6.35 -5.62 78.93
CA GLN A 171 -7.29 -6.02 79.97
C GLN A 171 -6.62 -6.83 81.07
N TYR A 172 -5.78 -7.80 80.71
CA TYR A 172 -5.06 -8.62 81.68
C TYR A 172 -4.08 -7.78 82.50
N LYS A 173 -3.41 -6.81 81.87
CA LYS A 173 -2.53 -5.87 82.55
C LYS A 173 -3.29 -5.02 83.57
N LYS A 174 -4.43 -4.45 83.18
CA LYS A 174 -5.30 -3.69 84.12
C LYS A 174 -5.76 -4.55 85.29
N PHE A 175 -6.19 -5.78 85.03
CA PHE A 175 -6.59 -6.72 86.07
C PHE A 175 -5.45 -7.01 87.07
N LEU A 176 -4.22 -7.19 86.59
CA LEU A 176 -3.06 -7.37 87.47
C LEU A 176 -2.73 -6.11 88.27
N GLU A 177 -2.86 -4.92 87.67
CA GLU A 177 -2.69 -3.63 88.36
C GLU A 177 -3.73 -3.40 89.45
N GLU A 178 -4.96 -3.92 89.31
CA GLU A 178 -6.03 -3.82 90.32
C GLU A 178 -5.87 -4.82 91.49
N MET A 179 -5.06 -5.87 91.34
CA MET A 179 -4.81 -6.87 92.38
C MET A 179 -3.58 -6.58 93.27
N LEU A 180 -2.72 -5.64 92.87
CA LEU A 180 -1.52 -5.20 93.60
C LEU A 180 -1.80 -3.97 94.45
#